data_AF-A0A7R9ASR8-F1
#
_entry.id   AF-A0A7R9ASR8-F1
#
_cell.length_a   1.000
_cell.length_b   1.000
_cell.length_c   1.000
_cell.angle_alpha   90.00
_cell.angle_beta   90.00
_cell.angle_gamma   90.00
#
_symmetry.space_group_name_H-M   'P 1'
#
loop_
_entity.id
_entity.type
_entity.pdbx_description
1 polymer ?
#
loop_
_entity_poly.entity_id
_entity_poly.type
_entity_poly.pdbx_seq_one_letter_code
_entity_poly.pdbx_strand_id
1 'polypeptide(L)'
;MENFENNQERMDQTLEVLMADDPSPSIYKNNNDIEFMSPKHFKNLVGVSPEVSTEELDRIIDDGITNFELSLYALEEKKFKELTIDLDFKVPLSHTVEKSFTHSLSNIDREKFQDLGITLKTGRYNPEEDAILKENWDYFSTEYGFDDPVLFLPGVTNLLSTKQRKKFVQLLGKGLGHRSLNSIYLRFATLYTPQDENRK
;
A
#
# COMPACT_ATOMS: atom_id res chain seq x y z
N MET A 1 38.13 3.59 14.11
CA MET A 1 36.91 4.22 14.65
C MET A 1 36.49 5.44 13.82
N GLU A 2 37.40 6.15 13.15
CA GLU A 2 37.10 7.32 12.29
C GLU A 2 36.25 7.08 11.01
N ASN A 3 36.06 5.82 10.56
CA ASN A 3 35.31 5.54 9.32
C ASN A 3 33.79 5.37 9.49
N PHE A 4 33.30 5.18 10.72
CA PHE A 4 31.86 5.03 10.96
C PHE A 4 31.17 6.38 11.17
N GLU A 5 31.83 7.32 11.85
CA GLU A 5 31.30 8.67 12.07
C GLU A 5 31.19 9.45 10.75
N ASN A 6 32.19 9.36 9.87
CA ASN A 6 32.17 10.01 8.55
C ASN A 6 31.08 9.44 7.61
N ASN A 7 30.70 8.17 7.75
CA ASN A 7 29.63 7.58 6.94
C ASN A 7 28.25 7.94 7.48
N GLN A 8 28.10 8.06 8.80
CA GLN A 8 26.86 8.53 9.42
C GLN A 8 26.59 10.00 9.06
N GLU A 9 27.62 10.85 9.12
CA GLU A 9 27.51 12.28 8.80
C GLU A 9 27.18 12.53 7.31
N ARG A 10 27.67 11.68 6.41
CA ARG A 10 27.29 11.70 4.98
C ARG A 10 25.86 11.21 4.72
N MET A 11 25.37 10.24 5.47
CA MET A 11 23.97 9.79 5.36
C MET A 11 23.01 10.87 5.86
N ASP A 12 23.34 11.53 6.98
CA ASP A 12 22.51 12.58 7.56
C ASP A 12 22.44 13.81 6.64
N GLN A 13 23.55 14.20 6.00
CA GLN A 13 23.56 15.26 4.97
C GLN A 13 22.77 14.89 3.70
N THR A 14 22.73 13.61 3.31
CA THR A 14 22.00 13.17 2.12
C THR A 14 20.48 13.16 2.38
N LEU A 15 20.06 12.80 3.59
CA LEU A 15 18.66 12.91 4.02
C LEU A 15 18.20 14.37 4.11
N GLU A 16 19.04 15.28 4.60
CA GLU A 16 18.69 16.70 4.71
C GLU A 16 18.46 17.36 3.34
N VAL A 17 19.21 16.94 2.30
CA VAL A 17 19.02 17.38 0.91
C VAL A 17 17.75 16.80 0.27
N LEU A 18 17.35 15.57 0.62
CA LEU A 18 16.12 14.94 0.11
C LEU A 18 14.85 15.48 0.77
N MET A 19 14.97 16.12 1.95
CA MET A 19 13.85 16.71 2.68
C MET A 19 13.72 18.23 2.49
N ALA A 20 14.68 18.86 1.83
CA ALA A 20 14.69 20.29 1.54
C ALA A 20 14.45 20.56 0.05
N ASP A 21 13.22 20.29 -0.42
CA ASP A 21 12.51 21.02 -1.47
C ASP A 21 11.27 20.21 -1.85
N ASP A 22 10.10 20.82 -1.70
CA ASP A 22 8.80 20.28 -2.12
C ASP A 22 8.75 20.21 -3.65
N PRO A 23 8.71 19.04 -4.31
CA PRO A 23 8.43 18.98 -5.73
C PRO A 23 6.92 18.78 -5.90
N SER A 24 6.25 19.88 -6.21
CA SER A 24 4.91 19.89 -6.79
C SER A 24 4.77 18.81 -7.89
N PRO A 25 3.63 18.08 -7.93
CA PRO A 25 3.51 16.81 -8.65
C PRO A 25 3.35 17.02 -10.16
N SER A 26 4.41 16.81 -10.95
CA SER A 26 4.25 16.85 -12.41
C SER A 26 5.31 16.10 -13.24
N ILE A 27 5.95 15.04 -12.74
CA ILE A 27 6.82 14.22 -13.61
C ILE A 27 6.65 12.72 -13.35
N TYR A 28 5.43 12.22 -13.49
CA TYR A 28 5.21 10.84 -13.94
C TYR A 28 4.33 10.88 -15.16
N LYS A 29 4.91 11.36 -16.27
CA LYS A 29 4.42 10.98 -17.59
C LYS A 29 5.09 9.66 -17.94
N ASN A 30 4.24 8.68 -18.27
CA ASN A 30 4.55 7.46 -19.00
C ASN A 30 5.87 7.56 -19.77
N ASN A 31 6.73 6.55 -19.66
CA ASN A 31 7.47 5.98 -20.79
C ASN A 31 8.13 4.65 -20.40
N ASN A 32 7.86 3.64 -21.22
CA ASN A 32 8.51 2.33 -21.26
C ASN A 32 9.96 2.39 -21.78
N ASP A 33 10.65 3.51 -21.62
CA ASP A 33 12.02 3.70 -22.10
C ASP A 33 12.85 4.37 -21.01
N ILE A 34 13.28 3.58 -20.02
CA ILE A 34 14.52 3.92 -19.30
C ILE A 34 15.64 3.58 -20.29
N GLU A 35 16.01 4.54 -21.15
CA GLU A 35 17.29 4.45 -21.84
C GLU A 35 18.37 4.36 -20.76
N PHE A 36 18.96 3.17 -20.63
CA PHE A 36 20.10 2.92 -19.76
C PHE A 36 21.13 4.03 -19.99
N MET A 37 21.32 4.87 -18.97
CA MET A 37 22.42 5.84 -18.97
C MET A 37 23.71 5.06 -19.22
N SER A 38 24.35 5.35 -20.36
CA SER A 38 25.63 4.74 -20.73
C SER A 38 26.63 4.88 -19.57
N PRO A 39 27.38 3.81 -19.21
CA PRO A 39 28.34 3.82 -18.10
C PRO A 39 29.36 4.97 -18.14
N LYS A 40 29.58 5.59 -19.31
CA LYS A 40 30.45 6.76 -19.47
C LYS A 40 29.91 8.03 -18.80
N HIS A 41 28.59 8.16 -18.62
CA HIS A 41 27.98 9.32 -17.96
C HIS A 41 27.99 9.21 -16.43
N PHE A 42 28.02 7.99 -15.88
CA PHE A 42 28.00 7.76 -14.43
C PHE A 42 29.33 8.13 -13.75
N LYS A 43 30.46 8.00 -14.46
CA LYS A 43 31.82 8.30 -13.96
C LYS A 43 32.02 9.76 -13.54
N ASN A 44 31.20 10.69 -14.00
CA ASN A 44 31.33 12.12 -13.69
C ASN A 44 30.43 12.59 -12.54
N LEU A 45 29.44 11.78 -12.10
CA LEU A 45 28.43 12.20 -11.12
C LEU A 45 28.81 11.83 -9.68
N VAL A 46 29.62 10.80 -9.51
CA VAL A 46 30.13 10.33 -8.22
C VAL A 46 31.64 10.31 -8.40
N GLY A 47 32.41 11.02 -7.57
CA GLY A 47 33.87 11.09 -7.67
C GLY A 47 34.56 9.75 -7.40
N VAL A 48 34.31 8.76 -8.25
CA VAL A 48 34.88 7.41 -8.20
C VAL A 48 36.26 7.47 -8.87
N SER A 49 37.28 7.01 -8.15
CA SER A 49 38.63 6.90 -8.66
C SER A 49 38.66 6.11 -9.99
N PRO A 50 39.40 6.54 -11.02
CA PRO A 50 39.38 5.95 -12.37
C PRO A 50 39.87 4.50 -12.47
N GLU A 51 40.22 3.86 -11.36
CA GLU A 51 40.82 2.52 -11.27
C GLU A 51 39.83 1.41 -10.90
N VAL A 52 38.54 1.72 -10.66
CA VAL A 52 37.54 0.69 -10.31
C VAL A 52 37.20 -0.16 -11.54
N SER A 53 37.39 -1.48 -11.42
CA SER A 53 37.06 -2.47 -12.45
C SER A 53 35.55 -2.48 -12.74
N THR A 54 35.17 -2.87 -13.96
CA THR A 54 33.75 -3.00 -14.34
C THR A 54 33.01 -3.98 -13.44
N GLU A 55 33.68 -5.04 -13.01
CA GLU A 55 33.13 -6.08 -12.14
C GLU A 55 32.93 -5.60 -10.69
N GLU A 56 33.75 -4.66 -10.20
CA GLU A 56 33.53 -4.00 -8.91
C GLU A 56 32.39 -2.99 -8.96
N LEU A 57 32.23 -2.27 -10.08
CA LEU A 57 31.10 -1.37 -10.27
C LEU A 57 29.77 -2.13 -10.28
N ASP A 58 29.72 -3.27 -10.98
CA ASP A 58 28.52 -4.11 -11.02
C ASP A 58 28.17 -4.65 -9.62
N ARG A 59 29.16 -5.07 -8.82
CA ARG A 59 28.92 -5.49 -7.43
C ARG A 59 28.46 -4.35 -6.54
N ILE A 60 29.03 -3.16 -6.66
CA ILE A 60 28.61 -1.98 -5.88
C ILE A 60 27.17 -1.59 -6.24
N ILE A 61 26.80 -1.70 -7.52
CA ILE A 61 25.44 -1.44 -8.00
C ILE A 61 24.49 -2.52 -7.48
N ASP A 62 24.84 -3.81 -7.60
CA ASP A 62 24.01 -4.92 -7.13
C ASP A 62 23.83 -4.92 -5.61
N ASP A 63 24.90 -4.71 -4.84
CA ASP A 63 24.88 -4.59 -3.38
C ASP A 63 24.12 -3.31 -2.95
N GLY A 64 24.24 -2.23 -3.72
CA GLY A 64 23.51 -0.98 -3.49
C GLY A 64 22.00 -1.13 -3.73
N ILE A 65 21.61 -1.79 -4.83
CA ILE A 65 20.23 -2.09 -5.18
C ILE A 65 19.60 -3.01 -4.14
N THR A 66 20.29 -4.10 -3.77
CA THR A 66 19.77 -5.03 -2.75
C THR A 66 19.62 -4.37 -1.39
N ASN A 67 20.59 -3.56 -0.94
CA ASN A 67 20.45 -2.84 0.33
C ASN A 67 19.30 -1.81 0.29
N PHE A 68 19.09 -1.14 -0.85
CA PHE A 68 17.96 -0.23 -1.04
C PHE A 68 16.62 -0.96 -1.00
N GLU A 69 16.47 -2.08 -1.72
CA GLU A 69 15.28 -2.92 -1.70
C GLU A 69 14.98 -3.45 -0.29
N LEU A 70 15.98 -3.98 0.41
CA LEU A 70 15.85 -4.43 1.81
C LEU A 70 15.40 -3.30 2.75
N SER A 71 15.92 -2.08 2.54
CA SER A 71 15.53 -0.91 3.33
C SER A 71 14.08 -0.48 3.06
N LEU A 72 13.64 -0.57 1.80
CA LEU A 72 12.27 -0.23 1.39
C LEU A 72 11.27 -1.23 1.97
N TYR A 73 11.56 -2.54 1.89
CA TYR A 73 10.76 -3.59 2.53
C TYR A 73 10.66 -3.40 4.05
N ALA A 74 11.78 -3.11 4.72
CA ALA A 74 11.78 -2.88 6.17
C ALA A 74 10.96 -1.63 6.56
N LEU A 75 11.00 -0.58 5.74
CA LEU A 75 10.23 0.64 5.94
C LEU A 75 8.72 0.38 5.79
N GLU A 76 8.31 -0.34 4.75
CA GLU A 76 6.92 -0.76 4.55
C GLU A 76 6.44 -1.64 5.70
N GLU A 77 7.22 -2.64 6.11
CA GLU A 77 6.87 -3.52 7.23
C GLU A 77 6.69 -2.73 8.53
N LYS A 78 7.58 -1.77 8.81
CA LYS A 78 7.45 -0.88 9.96
C LYS A 78 6.17 -0.05 9.88
N LYS A 79 5.88 0.54 8.71
CA LYS A 79 4.66 1.30 8.46
C LYS A 79 3.39 0.47 8.69
N PHE A 80 3.39 -0.80 8.27
CA PHE A 80 2.30 -1.74 8.54
C PHE A 80 2.13 -2.05 10.02
N LYS A 81 3.23 -2.25 10.76
CA LYS A 81 3.19 -2.55 12.20
C LYS A 81 2.71 -1.37 13.04
N GLU A 82 3.08 -0.16 12.64
CA GLU A 82 2.72 1.09 13.34
C GLU A 82 1.34 1.63 12.92
N LEU A 83 0.78 1.12 11.81
CA LEU A 83 -0.51 1.58 11.29
C LEU A 83 -1.62 1.46 12.35
N THR A 84 -2.19 2.61 12.68
CA THR A 84 -3.37 2.70 13.55
C THR A 84 -4.47 3.43 12.81
N ILE A 85 -5.45 2.67 12.33
CA ILE A 85 -6.61 3.23 11.62
C ILE A 85 -7.57 3.80 12.65
N ASP A 86 -8.01 5.03 12.43
CA ASP A 86 -9.11 5.65 13.15
C ASP A 86 -10.37 5.72 12.29
N LEU A 87 -11.52 5.57 12.94
CA LEU A 87 -12.82 5.61 12.27
C LEU A 87 -13.55 6.87 12.76
N ASP A 88 -13.45 7.93 11.96
CA ASP A 88 -14.03 9.26 12.22
C ASP A 88 -15.56 9.29 12.07
N PHE A 89 -16.18 8.14 11.81
CA PHE A 89 -17.60 8.00 11.55
C PHE A 89 -18.22 6.91 12.41
N LYS A 90 -19.54 7.03 12.60
CA LYS A 90 -20.31 5.98 13.25
C LYS A 90 -20.38 4.74 12.35
N VAL A 91 -19.65 3.71 12.73
CA VAL A 91 -19.65 2.42 12.03
C VAL A 91 -21.08 1.86 11.99
N PRO A 92 -21.59 1.44 10.81
CA PRO A 92 -22.89 0.79 10.70
C PRO A 92 -23.02 -0.41 11.63
N LEU A 93 -24.23 -0.66 12.14
CA LEU A 93 -24.49 -1.82 13.00
C LEU A 93 -24.17 -3.12 12.26
N SER A 94 -24.43 -3.18 10.96
CA SER A 94 -24.08 -4.32 10.10
C SER A 94 -22.61 -4.69 10.23
N HIS A 95 -21.72 -3.69 10.11
CA HIS A 95 -20.27 -3.84 10.16
C HIS A 95 -19.71 -4.03 11.58
N THR A 96 -20.52 -3.77 12.60
CA THR A 96 -20.14 -4.01 14.00
C THR A 96 -20.36 -5.47 14.38
N VAL A 97 -21.48 -6.04 13.93
CA VAL A 97 -21.92 -7.41 14.25
C VAL A 97 -21.07 -8.46 13.54
N GLU A 98 -20.61 -8.18 12.31
CA GLU A 98 -19.72 -9.10 11.58
C GLU A 98 -18.43 -9.36 12.36
N LYS A 99 -18.21 -10.62 12.72
CA LYS A 99 -16.99 -11.03 13.43
C LYS A 99 -15.78 -11.07 12.51
N SER A 100 -15.96 -11.45 11.25
CA SER A 100 -14.92 -11.55 10.25
C SER A 100 -15.42 -11.10 8.88
N PHE A 101 -14.50 -10.58 8.06
CA PHE A 101 -14.70 -10.24 6.67
C PHE A 101 -14.00 -11.23 5.72
N THR A 102 -13.29 -12.23 6.26
CA THR A 102 -12.53 -13.22 5.44
C THR A 102 -13.39 -14.42 5.00
N HIS A 103 -14.54 -14.62 5.65
CA HIS A 103 -15.44 -15.72 5.35
C HIS A 103 -16.86 -15.18 5.12
N SER A 104 -17.63 -15.95 4.36
CA SER A 104 -19.07 -15.74 4.22
C SER A 104 -19.75 -15.71 5.58
N LEU A 105 -20.81 -14.89 5.70
CA LEU A 105 -21.61 -14.79 6.91
C LEU A 105 -22.11 -16.15 7.38
N SER A 106 -21.82 -16.48 8.64
CA SER A 106 -22.34 -17.67 9.29
C SER A 106 -23.86 -17.58 9.48
N ASN A 107 -24.55 -18.71 9.68
CA ASN A 107 -25.98 -18.70 9.97
C ASN A 107 -26.29 -17.89 11.24
N ILE A 108 -25.43 -17.96 12.25
CA ILE A 108 -25.55 -17.19 13.50
C ILE A 108 -25.47 -15.68 13.23
N ASP A 109 -24.58 -15.24 12.34
CA ASP A 109 -24.47 -13.81 12.01
C ASP A 109 -25.69 -13.36 11.18
N ARG A 110 -26.23 -14.22 10.30
CA ARG A 110 -27.46 -13.95 9.55
C ARG A 110 -28.67 -13.81 10.46
N GLU A 111 -28.83 -14.68 11.45
CA GLU A 111 -29.89 -14.59 12.47
C GLU A 111 -29.77 -13.27 13.25
N LYS A 112 -28.57 -12.89 13.68
CA LYS A 112 -28.36 -11.59 14.33
C LYS A 112 -28.72 -10.39 13.45
N PHE A 113 -28.43 -10.45 12.15
CA PHE A 113 -28.87 -9.39 11.25
C PHE A 113 -30.40 -9.32 11.18
N GLN A 114 -31.07 -10.47 11.12
CA GLN A 114 -32.54 -10.53 11.13
C GLN A 114 -33.12 -9.97 12.44
N ASP A 115 -32.58 -10.37 13.59
CA ASP A 115 -32.99 -9.87 14.91
C ASP A 115 -32.82 -8.36 15.06
N LEU A 116 -31.81 -7.79 14.39
CA LEU A 116 -31.55 -6.36 14.36
C LEU A 116 -32.31 -5.61 13.24
N GLY A 117 -33.14 -6.31 12.46
CA GLY A 117 -33.87 -5.74 11.33
C GLY A 117 -32.98 -5.30 10.16
N ILE A 118 -31.75 -5.81 10.08
CA ILE A 118 -30.77 -5.47 9.05
C ILE A 118 -30.92 -6.42 7.87
N THR A 119 -31.21 -5.86 6.69
CA THR A 119 -31.21 -6.60 5.43
C THR A 119 -29.98 -6.26 4.62
N LEU A 120 -29.15 -7.26 4.32
CA LEU A 120 -27.95 -7.08 3.52
C LEU A 120 -28.24 -7.32 2.03
N LYS A 121 -27.78 -6.39 1.18
CA LYS A 121 -27.88 -6.50 -0.27
C LYS A 121 -26.88 -7.53 -0.77
N THR A 122 -27.41 -8.57 -1.38
CA THR A 122 -26.62 -9.58 -2.10
C THR A 122 -26.60 -9.26 -3.60
N GLY A 123 -25.62 -9.80 -4.33
CA GLY A 123 -25.49 -9.59 -5.77
C GLY A 123 -24.52 -8.48 -6.18
N ARG A 124 -24.57 -8.10 -7.46
CA ARG A 124 -23.57 -7.23 -8.12
C ARG A 124 -23.53 -5.84 -7.51
N TYR A 125 -22.33 -5.25 -7.50
CA TYR A 125 -22.13 -3.83 -7.20
C TYR A 125 -22.56 -3.00 -8.40
N ASN A 126 -23.24 -1.89 -8.13
CA ASN A 126 -23.53 -0.89 -9.16
C ASN A 126 -22.36 0.12 -9.24
N PRO A 127 -22.31 0.96 -10.30
CA PRO A 127 -21.26 1.95 -10.46
C PRO A 127 -21.14 2.94 -9.30
N GLU A 128 -22.27 3.27 -8.65
CA GLU A 128 -22.28 4.19 -7.50
C GLU A 128 -21.60 3.56 -6.27
N GLU A 129 -21.85 2.28 -5.99
CA GLU A 129 -21.19 1.54 -4.91
C GLU A 129 -19.68 1.40 -5.17
N ASP A 130 -19.28 1.18 -6.43
CA ASP A 130 -17.87 1.15 -6.81
C ASP A 130 -17.20 2.51 -6.65
N ALA A 131 -17.89 3.60 -7.00
CA ALA A 131 -17.38 4.95 -6.82
C ALA A 131 -17.14 5.28 -5.35
N ILE A 132 -18.08 4.93 -4.46
CA ILE A 132 -17.92 5.09 -3.00
C ILE A 132 -16.71 4.28 -2.51
N LEU A 133 -16.54 3.05 -2.98
CA LEU A 133 -15.44 2.19 -2.54
C LEU A 133 -14.07 2.75 -2.98
N LYS A 134 -14.00 3.35 -4.18
CA LYS A 134 -12.81 4.04 -4.67
C LYS A 134 -12.51 5.31 -3.86
N GLU A 135 -13.51 6.14 -3.62
CA GLU A 135 -13.37 7.35 -2.79
C GLU A 135 -12.86 7.01 -1.37
N ASN A 136 -13.39 5.94 -0.76
CA ASN A 136 -12.93 5.48 0.54
C ASN A 136 -11.47 4.96 0.51
N TRP A 137 -11.07 4.31 -0.58
CA TRP A 137 -9.66 3.93 -0.80
C TRP A 137 -8.77 5.16 -0.96
N ASP A 138 -9.16 6.14 -1.77
CA ASP A 138 -8.38 7.35 -2.01
C ASP A 138 -8.19 8.15 -0.70
N TYR A 139 -9.25 8.22 0.13
CA TYR A 139 -9.17 8.77 1.48
C TYR A 139 -8.16 8.01 2.34
N PHE A 140 -8.25 6.68 2.39
CA PHE A 140 -7.32 5.84 3.15
C PHE A 140 -5.87 6.02 2.68
N SER A 141 -5.67 6.02 1.36
CA SER A 141 -4.37 6.20 0.72
C SER A 141 -3.74 7.52 1.14
N THR A 142 -4.51 8.61 1.06
CA THR A 142 -4.06 9.96 1.43
C THR A 142 -3.77 10.08 2.93
N GLU A 143 -4.67 9.59 3.79
CA GLU A 143 -4.57 9.77 5.25
C GLU A 143 -3.44 8.94 5.86
N TYR A 144 -3.22 7.73 5.36
CA TYR A 144 -2.25 6.78 5.93
C TYR A 144 -0.99 6.61 5.06
N GLY A 145 -0.93 7.30 3.93
CA GLY A 145 0.19 7.33 2.98
C GLY A 145 0.42 6.03 2.22
N PHE A 146 -0.62 5.26 1.92
CA PHE A 146 -0.48 4.01 1.17
C PHE A 146 -0.99 4.17 -0.27
N ASP A 147 -0.08 4.24 -1.23
CA ASP A 147 -0.46 4.50 -2.62
C ASP A 147 -0.86 3.22 -3.36
N ASP A 148 -0.35 2.06 -2.92
CA ASP A 148 -0.59 0.77 -3.58
C ASP A 148 -1.69 -0.07 -2.90
N PRO A 149 -2.87 -0.23 -3.54
CA PRO A 149 -3.95 -1.08 -3.03
C PRO A 149 -3.61 -2.57 -3.05
N VAL A 150 -2.61 -3.01 -3.83
CA VAL A 150 -2.18 -4.42 -3.90
C VAL A 150 -1.70 -4.91 -2.53
N LEU A 151 -1.08 -4.02 -1.75
CA LEU A 151 -0.65 -4.32 -0.39
C LEU A 151 -1.81 -4.67 0.55
N PHE A 152 -3.03 -4.23 0.19
CA PHE A 152 -4.25 -4.42 0.95
C PHE A 152 -5.14 -5.56 0.42
N LEU A 153 -4.63 -6.37 -0.52
CA LEU A 153 -5.34 -7.52 -1.06
C LEU A 153 -5.30 -8.76 -0.12
N PRO A 154 -6.23 -9.71 -0.30
CA PRO A 154 -6.19 -11.00 0.39
C PRO A 154 -4.85 -11.71 0.20
N GLY A 155 -4.22 -12.15 1.30
CA GLY A 155 -2.93 -12.85 1.28
C GLY A 155 -1.72 -11.94 1.53
N VAL A 156 -1.78 -10.67 1.10
CA VAL A 156 -0.71 -9.67 1.31
C VAL A 156 -0.88 -8.93 2.65
N THR A 157 -2.13 -8.64 3.02
CA THR A 157 -2.53 -7.93 4.26
C THR A 157 -2.14 -8.59 5.59
N ASN A 158 -1.45 -9.72 5.59
CA ASN A 158 -1.08 -10.43 6.82
C ASN A 158 -0.12 -9.64 7.73
N LEU A 159 0.49 -8.58 7.21
CA LEU A 159 1.31 -7.64 7.99
C LEU A 159 0.48 -6.80 8.97
N LEU A 160 -0.82 -6.63 8.73
CA LEU A 160 -1.72 -5.91 9.63
C LEU A 160 -2.30 -6.83 10.71
N SER A 161 -2.37 -6.31 11.94
CA SER A 161 -3.12 -6.98 13.00
C SER A 161 -4.59 -7.19 12.59
N THR A 162 -5.21 -8.28 13.06
CA THR A 162 -6.63 -8.58 12.78
C THR A 162 -7.57 -7.42 13.11
N LYS A 163 -7.26 -6.64 14.15
CA LYS A 163 -8.00 -5.43 14.53
C LYS A 163 -7.89 -4.34 13.45
N GLN A 164 -6.67 -4.05 12.98
CA GLN A 164 -6.46 -3.03 11.95
C GLN A 164 -7.04 -3.45 10.61
N ARG A 165 -6.92 -4.73 10.23
CA ARG A 165 -7.59 -5.22 9.02
C ARG A 165 -9.10 -5.03 9.08
N LYS A 166 -9.74 -5.33 10.22
CA LYS A 166 -11.18 -5.09 10.38
C LYS A 166 -11.53 -3.61 10.23
N LYS A 167 -10.76 -2.73 10.87
CA LYS A 167 -10.96 -1.27 10.75
C LYS A 167 -10.77 -0.78 9.31
N PHE A 168 -9.78 -1.29 8.60
CA PHE A 168 -9.58 -1.00 7.17
C PHE A 168 -10.83 -1.34 6.36
N VAL A 169 -11.36 -2.55 6.49
CA VAL A 169 -12.58 -2.94 5.75
C VAL A 169 -13.80 -2.14 6.20
N GLN A 170 -13.89 -1.76 7.47
CA GLN A 170 -14.94 -0.86 7.97
C GLN A 170 -14.84 0.53 7.31
N LEU A 171 -13.64 1.08 7.19
CA LEU A 171 -13.38 2.36 6.52
C LEU A 171 -13.75 2.28 5.03
N LEU A 172 -13.33 1.22 4.33
CA LEU A 172 -13.77 0.95 2.96
C LEU A 172 -15.31 0.85 2.84
N GLY A 173 -15.98 0.40 3.90
CA GLY A 173 -17.43 0.28 3.98
C GLY A 173 -18.18 1.56 4.36
N LYS A 174 -17.51 2.72 4.52
CA LYS A 174 -18.17 4.00 4.79
C LYS A 174 -19.19 4.29 3.67
N GLY A 175 -20.45 4.51 4.03
CA GLY A 175 -21.55 4.68 3.06
C GLY A 175 -22.11 3.37 2.46
N LEU A 176 -21.57 2.20 2.81
CA LEU A 176 -21.98 0.88 2.30
C LEU A 176 -22.56 -0.02 3.40
N GLY A 177 -23.32 0.55 4.34
CA GLY A 177 -23.87 -0.18 5.50
C GLY A 177 -24.85 -1.32 5.14
N HIS A 178 -25.40 -1.33 3.92
CA HIS A 178 -26.25 -2.41 3.40
C HIS A 178 -25.46 -3.57 2.79
N ARG A 179 -24.13 -3.48 2.68
CA ARG A 179 -23.25 -4.56 2.21
C ARG A 179 -22.50 -5.18 3.39
N SER A 180 -22.20 -6.47 3.28
CA SER A 180 -21.34 -7.12 4.28
C SER A 180 -19.88 -6.71 4.12
N LEU A 181 -19.11 -6.72 5.21
CA LEU A 181 -17.67 -6.43 5.14
C LEU A 181 -16.94 -7.43 4.24
N ASN A 182 -17.33 -8.71 4.28
CA ASN A 182 -16.79 -9.71 3.36
C ASN A 182 -17.05 -9.35 1.89
N SER A 183 -18.27 -8.92 1.56
CA SER A 183 -18.61 -8.53 0.20
C SER A 183 -17.85 -7.28 -0.25
N ILE A 184 -17.70 -6.30 0.64
CA ILE A 184 -16.94 -5.06 0.38
C ILE A 184 -15.48 -5.40 0.09
N TYR A 185 -14.86 -6.24 0.93
CA TYR A 185 -13.46 -6.62 0.78
C TYR A 185 -13.18 -7.41 -0.51
N LEU A 186 -14.06 -8.35 -0.87
CA LEU A 186 -13.95 -9.07 -2.14
C LEU A 186 -14.15 -8.15 -3.36
N ARG A 187 -15.03 -7.15 -3.25
CA ARG A 187 -15.22 -6.17 -4.31
C ARG A 187 -13.98 -5.29 -4.48
N PHE A 188 -13.43 -4.80 -3.37
CA PHE A 188 -12.16 -4.06 -3.36
C PHE A 188 -11.07 -4.86 -4.08
N ALA A 189 -10.92 -6.15 -3.72
CA ALA A 189 -9.95 -7.00 -4.38
C ALA A 189 -10.19 -7.13 -5.88
N THR A 190 -11.45 -7.23 -6.32
CA THR A 190 -11.80 -7.31 -7.75
C THR A 190 -11.43 -6.02 -8.51
N LEU A 191 -11.58 -4.85 -7.88
CA LEU A 191 -11.30 -3.56 -8.51
C LEU A 191 -9.80 -3.28 -8.66
N TYR A 192 -8.98 -3.77 -7.73
CA TYR A 192 -7.55 -3.44 -7.64
C TYR A 192 -6.61 -4.61 -7.92
N THR A 193 -7.14 -5.82 -8.15
CA THR A 193 -6.33 -6.91 -8.71
C THR A 193 -6.03 -6.55 -10.18
N PRO A 194 -4.75 -6.49 -10.59
CA PRO A 194 -4.38 -6.29 -11.98
C PRO A 194 -5.10 -7.31 -12.86
N GLN A 195 -5.87 -6.83 -13.83
CA GLN A 195 -6.53 -7.73 -14.78
C GLN A 195 -5.50 -8.12 -15.82
N ASP A 196 -5.10 -9.39 -15.86
CA ASP A 196 -4.36 -9.91 -17.02
C ASP A 196 -5.23 -9.73 -18.26
N GLU A 197 -4.83 -8.85 -19.18
CA GLU A 197 -5.58 -8.54 -20.42
C GLU A 197 -5.74 -9.74 -21.37
N ASN A 198 -5.25 -10.93 -21.01
CA ASN A 198 -5.20 -12.14 -21.85
C ASN A 198 -6.30 -13.17 -21.59
N ARG A 199 -7.46 -12.78 -21.05
CA ARG A 199 -8.64 -13.67 -21.02
C ARG A 199 -9.73 -13.18 -21.98
N LYS A 200 -9.53 -13.44 -23.27
CA LYS A 200 -10.60 -13.54 -24.27
C LYS A 200 -10.46 -14.84 -25.03
#